data_AF-A0A8S9ZKQ1-F1
#
_entry.id   AF-A0A8S9ZKQ1-F1
#
_cell.length_a   1.000
_cell.length_b   1.000
_cell.length_c   1.000
_cell.angle_alpha   90.00
_cell.angle_beta   90.00
_cell.angle_gamma   90.00
#
_symmetry.space_group_name_H-M   'P 1'
#
loop_
_entity.id
_entity.type
_entity.pdbx_description
1 polymer ?
#
loop_
_entity_poly.entity_id
_entity_poly.type
_entity_poly.pdbx_seq_one_letter_code
_entity_poly.pdbx_strand_id
1 'polypeptide(L)'
;MSSSSHRSKPKIIYDKQWHMTIPKFKLLVKKLFIFHATLIIGICEIKLVGNFCANRLTGYRQGNLRRFASIIALEWAMLHFDLPIYLHLFSVFDLKSSILRSKNERLRIFCLIGFALLLLMAHLTYLFYVIESFEINSFIYDLSAISNGIWIHLCLFCYFFMVYNIGMRMLSVFVFGRKVLDKLFSFPFIKFITLNKKFQVGLTLILTALLSFSHWYSSDKLIIRHQKIQLSRPTSTRQNLKVAVLTDLHAGAAVYAEQIAKAVESVNKITDLDAVFLIGDIIDAPRDLIEERVESLRHLRSQFGTFYVTGNHEYYYGNVNEWFELFDSYEIVILKNRIHNHEMDVNSIKSCPLNETTIVLEHNPSATKQILAFSDKFSHPVDLILSGHTHAGQFLIVAPIARLFLPYFYGLYQLNNGVTQLLVSAGTLFQNAPMKTPFMSEIWILEIITLNK
;
A
#
# COMPACT_ATOMS: atom_id res chain seq x y z
N MET A 1 -58.04 46.42 -19.38
CA MET A 1 -57.48 45.22 -20.06
C MET A 1 -56.06 45.02 -19.57
N SER A 2 -55.85 44.15 -18.58
CA SER A 2 -54.52 43.78 -18.07
C SER A 2 -54.04 42.53 -18.80
N SER A 3 -53.01 42.66 -19.66
CA SER A 3 -52.36 41.53 -20.30
C SER A 3 -51.44 40.83 -19.30
N SER A 4 -51.87 39.65 -18.87
CA SER A 4 -51.12 38.74 -18.01
C SER A 4 -49.88 38.22 -18.73
N SER A 5 -48.70 38.50 -18.18
CA SER A 5 -47.45 37.87 -18.59
C SER A 5 -47.46 36.39 -18.18
N HIS A 6 -47.59 35.50 -19.16
CA HIS A 6 -47.35 34.07 -18.96
C HIS A 6 -45.85 33.85 -18.73
N ARG A 7 -45.42 33.84 -17.46
CA ARG A 7 -44.15 33.21 -17.07
C ARG A 7 -44.26 31.71 -17.36
N SER A 8 -43.52 31.25 -18.37
CA SER A 8 -43.33 29.83 -18.65
C SER A 8 -42.77 29.16 -17.39
N LYS A 9 -43.46 28.12 -16.89
CA LYS A 9 -42.95 27.29 -15.80
C LYS A 9 -41.61 26.68 -16.26
N PRO A 10 -40.54 26.72 -15.44
CA PRO A 10 -39.28 26.09 -15.81
C PRO A 10 -39.53 24.61 -16.15
N LYS A 11 -39.12 24.18 -17.36
CA LYS A 11 -39.16 22.77 -17.75
C LYS A 11 -38.34 22.00 -16.72
N ILE A 12 -39.01 21.16 -15.92
CA ILE A 12 -38.36 20.26 -14.97
C ILE A 12 -37.52 19.29 -15.80
N ILE A 13 -36.20 19.44 -15.76
CA ILE A 13 -35.24 18.58 -16.49
C ILE A 13 -35.05 17.26 -15.74
N TYR A 14 -35.32 17.26 -14.44
CA TYR A 14 -35.29 16.12 -13.55
C TYR A 14 -36.35 15.06 -13.87
N ASP A 15 -35.91 13.89 -14.31
CA ASP A 15 -36.77 12.73 -14.56
C ASP A 15 -37.35 12.19 -13.24
N LYS A 16 -38.67 12.00 -13.18
CA LYS A 16 -39.40 11.43 -12.02
C LYS A 16 -38.85 10.06 -11.61
N GLN A 17 -38.18 9.32 -12.50
CA GLN A 17 -37.59 8.01 -12.19
C GLN A 17 -36.41 8.06 -11.20
N TRP A 18 -35.75 9.21 -11.04
CA TRP A 18 -34.62 9.36 -10.11
C TRP A 18 -35.01 9.86 -8.72
N HIS A 19 -36.27 10.26 -8.52
CA HIS A 19 -36.73 10.86 -7.25
C HIS A 19 -36.63 9.84 -6.11
N MET A 20 -35.81 10.17 -5.11
CA MET A 20 -35.80 9.44 -3.85
C MET A 20 -36.85 10.00 -2.89
N THR A 21 -37.82 9.18 -2.50
CA THR A 21 -38.84 9.56 -1.51
C THR A 21 -38.24 9.54 -0.10
N ILE A 22 -38.82 10.27 0.85
CA ILE A 22 -38.36 10.28 2.25
C ILE A 22 -38.29 8.85 2.86
N PRO A 23 -39.28 7.95 2.64
CA PRO A 23 -39.17 6.57 3.12
C PRO A 23 -37.98 5.81 2.50
N LYS A 24 -37.75 5.95 1.19
CA LYS A 24 -36.60 5.33 0.51
C LYS A 24 -35.27 5.89 1.01
N PHE A 25 -35.21 7.19 1.30
CA PHE A 25 -34.05 7.84 1.91
C PHE A 25 -33.75 7.28 3.30
N LYS A 26 -34.75 7.22 4.19
CA LYS A 26 -34.58 6.63 5.54
C LYS A 26 -34.09 5.18 5.46
N LEU A 27 -34.64 4.38 4.54
CA LEU A 27 -34.19 3.01 4.31
C LEU A 27 -32.75 2.94 3.81
N LEU A 28 -32.35 3.82 2.87
CA LEU A 28 -30.98 3.88 2.36
C LEU A 28 -29.99 4.25 3.47
N VAL A 29 -30.29 5.27 4.27
CA VAL A 29 -29.46 5.67 5.42
C VAL A 29 -29.33 4.52 6.42
N LYS A 30 -30.42 3.80 6.73
CA LYS A 30 -30.37 2.62 7.60
C LYS A 30 -29.46 1.52 7.03
N LYS A 31 -29.57 1.23 5.72
CA LYS A 31 -28.72 0.24 5.05
C LYS A 31 -27.25 0.63 5.08
N LEU A 32 -26.94 1.90 4.81
CA LEU A 32 -25.57 2.42 4.88
C LEU A 32 -25.02 2.34 6.29
N PHE A 33 -25.82 2.69 7.31
CA PHE A 33 -25.42 2.56 8.70
C PHE A 33 -25.09 1.11 9.07
N ILE A 34 -25.98 0.17 8.75
CA ILE A 34 -25.75 -1.27 9.02
C ILE A 34 -24.50 -1.78 8.29
N PHE A 35 -24.32 -1.39 7.03
CA PHE A 35 -23.15 -1.77 6.23
C PHE A 35 -21.82 -1.32 6.88
N HIS A 36 -21.73 -0.06 7.31
CA HIS A 36 -20.51 0.43 7.96
C HIS A 36 -20.34 -0.13 9.39
N ALA A 37 -21.43 -0.30 10.13
CA ALA A 37 -21.38 -0.87 11.47
C ALA A 37 -20.89 -2.32 11.46
N THR A 38 -21.41 -3.16 10.56
CA THR A 38 -20.98 -4.56 10.41
C THR A 38 -19.52 -4.69 9.99
N LEU A 39 -19.06 -3.84 9.07
CA LEU A 39 -17.66 -3.75 8.69
C LEU A 39 -16.75 -3.43 9.89
N ILE A 40 -17.05 -2.33 10.60
CA ILE A 40 -16.21 -1.83 11.69
C ILE A 40 -16.23 -2.80 12.89
N ILE A 41 -17.42 -3.24 13.30
CA ILE A 41 -17.58 -4.17 14.44
C ILE A 41 -16.83 -5.47 14.16
N GLY A 42 -16.97 -6.05 12.96
CA GLY A 42 -16.27 -7.28 12.61
C GLY A 42 -14.75 -7.12 12.66
N ILE A 43 -14.19 -6.04 12.10
CA ILE A 43 -12.75 -5.75 12.19
C ILE A 43 -12.30 -5.63 13.66
N CYS A 44 -13.07 -4.91 14.48
CA CYS A 44 -12.77 -4.72 15.89
C CYS A 44 -12.81 -6.03 16.67
N GLU A 45 -13.83 -6.88 16.46
CA GLU A 45 -13.96 -8.18 17.11
C GLU A 45 -12.83 -9.12 16.72
N ILE A 46 -12.50 -9.24 15.42
CA ILE A 46 -11.40 -10.08 14.94
C ILE A 46 -10.08 -9.64 15.57
N LYS A 47 -9.79 -8.32 15.57
CA LYS A 47 -8.56 -7.79 16.19
C LYS A 47 -8.54 -7.99 17.70
N LEU A 48 -9.67 -7.80 18.39
CA LEU A 48 -9.78 -8.00 19.83
C LEU A 48 -9.48 -9.45 20.21
N VAL A 49 -10.13 -10.41 19.54
CA VAL A 49 -9.93 -11.85 19.76
C VAL A 49 -8.50 -12.26 19.39
N GLY A 50 -8.01 -11.82 18.22
CA GLY A 50 -6.65 -12.08 17.77
C GLY A 50 -5.59 -11.61 18.76
N ASN A 51 -5.71 -10.38 19.26
CA ASN A 51 -4.82 -9.83 20.27
C ASN A 51 -4.93 -10.56 21.61
N PHE A 52 -6.15 -10.89 22.04
CA PHE A 52 -6.37 -11.64 23.28
C PHE A 52 -5.68 -13.01 23.25
N CYS A 53 -5.82 -13.74 22.14
CA CYS A 53 -5.15 -15.04 21.96
C CYS A 53 -3.63 -14.87 21.84
N ALA A 54 -3.16 -13.90 21.05
CA ALA A 54 -1.74 -13.66 20.84
C ALA A 54 -1.01 -13.24 22.12
N ASN A 55 -1.65 -12.51 23.03
CA ASN A 55 -1.06 -12.11 24.31
C ASN A 55 -0.76 -13.29 25.25
N ARG A 56 -1.26 -14.49 24.96
CA ARG A 56 -0.94 -15.73 25.70
C ARG A 56 0.25 -16.50 25.13
N LEU A 57 0.76 -16.07 23.97
CA LEU A 57 1.91 -16.64 23.28
C LEU A 57 3.11 -15.71 23.44
N THR A 58 4.30 -16.21 23.13
CA THR A 58 5.54 -15.43 23.13
C THR A 58 6.30 -15.61 21.82
N GLY A 59 7.16 -14.64 21.51
CA GLY A 59 8.06 -14.67 20.36
C GLY A 59 7.33 -14.87 19.03
N TYR A 60 7.89 -15.72 18.17
CA TYR A 60 7.40 -15.98 16.82
C TYR A 60 5.90 -16.36 16.77
N ARG A 61 5.44 -17.22 17.70
CA ARG A 61 4.05 -17.69 17.73
C ARG A 61 3.06 -16.56 18.01
N GLN A 62 3.44 -15.59 18.85
CA GLN A 62 2.64 -14.40 19.12
C GLN A 62 2.53 -13.50 17.88
N GLY A 63 3.66 -13.22 17.22
CA GLY A 63 3.70 -12.40 16.00
C GLY A 63 2.88 -13.01 14.87
N ASN A 64 3.06 -14.32 14.62
CA ASN A 64 2.33 -15.03 13.57
C ASN A 64 0.80 -15.01 13.82
N LEU A 65 0.35 -15.20 15.07
CA LEU A 65 -1.08 -15.13 15.38
C LEU A 65 -1.67 -13.72 15.18
N ARG A 66 -0.93 -12.66 15.52
CA ARG A 66 -1.37 -11.27 15.25
C ARG A 66 -1.45 -10.98 13.74
N ARG A 67 -0.49 -11.51 12.96
CA ARG A 67 -0.51 -11.42 11.49
C ARG A 67 -1.72 -12.14 10.93
N PHE A 68 -1.97 -13.38 11.36
CA PHE A 68 -3.13 -14.17 10.94
C PHE A 68 -4.45 -13.44 11.23
N ALA A 69 -4.63 -12.92 12.44
CA ALA A 69 -5.82 -12.12 12.78
C ALA A 69 -5.97 -10.88 11.90
N SER A 70 -4.86 -10.24 11.52
CA SER A 70 -4.86 -9.09 10.61
C SER A 70 -5.26 -9.47 9.18
N ILE A 71 -4.83 -10.64 8.69
CA ILE A 71 -5.26 -11.22 7.41
C ILE A 71 -6.77 -11.47 7.43
N ILE A 72 -7.30 -12.11 8.49
CA ILE A 72 -8.74 -12.36 8.61
C ILE A 72 -9.54 -11.06 8.65
N ALA A 73 -9.04 -10.02 9.34
CA ALA A 73 -9.68 -8.71 9.35
C ALA A 73 -9.67 -8.04 7.96
N LEU A 74 -8.59 -8.23 7.19
CA LEU A 74 -8.51 -7.76 5.80
C LEU A 74 -9.50 -8.49 4.89
N GLU A 75 -9.55 -9.82 4.97
CA GLU A 75 -10.51 -10.65 4.24
C GLU A 75 -11.96 -10.27 4.53
N TRP A 76 -12.29 -10.03 5.82
CA TRP A 76 -13.59 -9.51 6.22
C TRP A 76 -13.90 -8.17 5.56
N ALA A 77 -12.92 -7.26 5.52
CA ALA A 77 -13.08 -5.98 4.85
C ALA A 77 -13.31 -6.18 3.34
N MET A 78 -12.49 -7.00 2.67
CA MET A 78 -12.60 -7.27 1.24
C MET A 78 -14.00 -7.74 0.85
N LEU A 79 -14.58 -8.69 1.60
CA LEU A 79 -15.95 -9.19 1.37
C LEU A 79 -17.01 -8.08 1.44
N HIS A 80 -16.81 -7.05 2.28
CA HIS A 80 -17.73 -5.90 2.32
C HIS A 80 -17.58 -5.01 1.09
N PHE A 81 -16.37 -4.88 0.56
CA PHE A 81 -16.06 -4.07 -0.63
C PHE A 81 -16.51 -4.76 -1.94
N ASP A 82 -16.62 -6.08 -1.97
CA ASP A 82 -17.11 -6.85 -3.13
C ASP A 82 -18.54 -6.50 -3.54
N LEU A 83 -19.42 -6.29 -2.55
CA LEU A 83 -20.84 -6.04 -2.81
C LEU A 83 -21.04 -4.74 -3.63
N PRO A 84 -20.46 -3.58 -3.25
CA PRO A 84 -20.46 -2.38 -4.09
C PRO A 84 -19.90 -2.59 -5.50
N ILE A 85 -18.81 -3.35 -5.65
CA ILE A 85 -18.23 -3.65 -6.97
C ILE A 85 -19.24 -4.41 -7.81
N TYR A 86 -19.83 -5.48 -7.26
CA TYR A 86 -20.88 -6.26 -7.92
C TYR A 86 -22.07 -5.38 -8.32
N LEU A 87 -22.61 -4.60 -7.37
CA LEU A 87 -23.77 -3.74 -7.60
C LEU A 87 -23.52 -2.71 -8.70
N HIS A 88 -22.30 -2.17 -8.79
CA HIS A 88 -21.92 -1.22 -9.82
C HIS A 88 -21.76 -1.89 -11.18
N LEU A 89 -20.88 -2.89 -11.29
CA LEU A 89 -20.54 -3.54 -12.56
C LEU A 89 -21.75 -4.23 -13.21
N PHE A 90 -22.61 -4.86 -12.42
CA PHE A 90 -23.78 -5.58 -12.95
C PHE A 90 -25.02 -4.69 -13.11
N SER A 91 -24.95 -3.42 -12.76
CA SER A 91 -26.07 -2.46 -12.90
C SER A 91 -26.53 -2.25 -14.35
N VAL A 92 -25.70 -2.63 -15.34
CA VAL A 92 -25.99 -2.56 -16.78
C VAL A 92 -26.92 -3.66 -17.27
N PHE A 93 -27.08 -4.74 -16.50
CA PHE A 93 -27.93 -5.89 -16.86
C PHE A 93 -29.37 -5.80 -16.34
N ASP A 94 -29.71 -4.76 -15.56
CA ASP A 94 -31.08 -4.45 -15.11
C ASP A 94 -31.95 -3.90 -16.27
N LEU A 95 -32.25 -4.73 -17.27
CA LEU A 95 -33.02 -4.35 -18.47
C LEU A 95 -34.46 -4.87 -18.44
N LYS A 96 -35.40 -4.03 -18.90
CA LYS A 96 -36.85 -4.30 -18.85
C LYS A 96 -37.41 -5.11 -20.03
N SER A 97 -36.69 -5.28 -21.16
CA SER A 97 -37.24 -5.94 -22.36
C SER A 97 -36.85 -7.42 -22.50
N SER A 98 -37.80 -8.26 -22.94
CA SER A 98 -37.70 -9.74 -22.94
C SER A 98 -36.71 -10.33 -23.96
N ILE A 99 -36.61 -9.78 -25.17
CA ILE A 99 -35.71 -10.29 -26.23
C ILE A 99 -34.24 -9.93 -25.96
N LEU A 100 -34.00 -8.71 -25.46
CA LEU A 100 -32.66 -8.33 -24.98
C LEU A 100 -32.31 -9.10 -23.71
N ARG A 101 -33.28 -9.60 -22.94
CA ARG A 101 -33.06 -10.36 -21.71
C ARG A 101 -32.27 -11.63 -21.95
N SER A 102 -32.62 -12.46 -22.95
CA SER A 102 -31.98 -13.77 -23.16
C SER A 102 -30.53 -13.70 -23.66
N LYS A 103 -30.23 -12.80 -24.60
CA LYS A 103 -28.84 -12.56 -25.05
C LYS A 103 -28.00 -11.91 -23.95
N ASN A 104 -28.57 -10.94 -23.22
CA ASN A 104 -27.87 -10.33 -22.08
C ASN A 104 -27.73 -11.29 -20.90
N GLU A 105 -28.58 -12.30 -20.75
CA GLU A 105 -28.49 -13.29 -19.69
C GLU A 105 -27.31 -14.22 -19.85
N ARG A 106 -27.04 -14.73 -21.07
CA ARG A 106 -25.82 -15.50 -21.34
C ARG A 106 -24.55 -14.68 -21.10
N LEU A 107 -24.51 -13.45 -21.61
CA LEU A 107 -23.38 -12.55 -21.38
C LEU A 107 -23.22 -12.22 -19.89
N ARG A 108 -24.33 -11.98 -19.19
CA ARG A 108 -24.34 -11.74 -17.74
C ARG A 108 -23.76 -12.94 -16.99
N ILE A 109 -24.19 -14.16 -17.30
CA ILE A 109 -23.68 -15.39 -16.66
C ILE A 109 -22.17 -15.52 -16.92
N PHE A 110 -21.72 -15.30 -18.16
CA PHE A 110 -20.30 -15.31 -18.48
C PHE A 110 -19.51 -14.27 -17.68
N CYS A 111 -19.99 -13.03 -17.61
CA CYS A 111 -19.38 -11.97 -16.79
C CYS A 111 -19.42 -12.29 -15.29
N LEU A 112 -20.48 -12.92 -14.80
CA LEU A 112 -20.60 -13.35 -13.40
C LEU A 112 -19.56 -14.41 -13.06
N ILE A 113 -19.35 -15.40 -13.94
CA ILE A 113 -18.33 -16.44 -13.75
C ILE A 113 -16.95 -15.79 -13.73
N GLY A 114 -16.62 -14.94 -14.71
CA GLY A 114 -15.34 -14.24 -14.75
C GLY A 114 -15.10 -13.35 -13.53
N PHE A 115 -16.13 -12.62 -13.09
CA PHE A 115 -16.07 -11.80 -11.89
C PHE A 115 -15.89 -12.64 -10.61
N ALA A 116 -16.63 -13.74 -10.47
CA ALA A 116 -16.50 -14.64 -9.33
C ALA A 116 -15.10 -15.26 -9.26
N LEU A 117 -14.52 -15.63 -10.41
CA LEU A 117 -13.13 -16.11 -10.48
C LEU A 117 -12.13 -15.02 -10.10
N LEU A 118 -12.32 -13.79 -10.58
CA LEU A 118 -11.47 -12.64 -10.19
C LEU A 118 -11.50 -12.43 -8.67
N LEU A 119 -12.69 -12.42 -8.06
CA LEU A 119 -12.82 -12.28 -6.61
C LEU A 119 -12.17 -13.46 -5.89
N LEU A 120 -12.46 -14.69 -6.30
CA LEU A 120 -11.84 -15.88 -5.71
C LEU A 120 -10.31 -15.77 -5.74
N MET A 121 -9.73 -15.40 -6.89
CA MET A 121 -8.29 -15.22 -7.03
C MET A 121 -7.77 -14.07 -6.15
N ALA A 122 -8.45 -12.93 -6.10
CA ALA A 122 -8.04 -11.81 -5.25
C ALA A 122 -7.94 -12.22 -3.77
N HIS A 123 -8.96 -12.91 -3.25
CA HIS A 123 -9.03 -13.40 -1.88
C HIS A 123 -8.01 -14.53 -1.59
N LEU A 124 -7.71 -15.41 -2.55
CA LEU A 124 -6.72 -16.46 -2.35
C LEU A 124 -5.31 -15.92 -2.06
N THR A 125 -4.97 -14.72 -2.55
CA THR A 125 -3.65 -14.11 -2.35
C THR A 125 -3.22 -14.09 -0.89
N TYR A 126 -4.11 -13.68 0.02
CA TYR A 126 -3.77 -13.58 1.44
C TYR A 126 -3.90 -14.91 2.18
N LEU A 127 -4.67 -15.87 1.64
CA LEU A 127 -4.72 -17.23 2.17
C LEU A 127 -3.40 -17.98 1.92
N PHE A 128 -2.70 -17.69 0.82
CA PHE A 128 -1.36 -18.24 0.58
C PHE A 128 -0.33 -17.85 1.64
N TYR A 129 -0.53 -16.73 2.36
CA TYR A 129 0.30 -16.38 3.51
C TYR A 129 0.09 -17.24 4.75
N VAL A 130 -0.96 -18.06 4.78
CA VAL A 130 -1.30 -18.96 5.89
C VAL A 130 -0.96 -20.41 5.54
N ILE A 131 -1.01 -20.76 4.25
CA ILE A 131 -0.73 -22.11 3.78
C ILE A 131 0.78 -22.26 3.58
N GLU A 132 1.47 -22.72 4.63
CA GLU A 132 2.93 -22.98 4.62
C GLU A 132 3.36 -23.95 3.51
N SER A 133 2.45 -24.79 3.02
CA SER A 133 2.73 -25.83 2.02
C SER A 133 2.47 -25.41 0.57
N PHE A 134 2.06 -24.17 0.31
CA PHE A 134 1.82 -23.73 -1.06
C PHE A 134 3.14 -23.33 -1.69
N GLU A 135 3.54 -24.04 -2.74
CA GLU A 135 4.74 -23.69 -3.49
C GLU A 135 4.69 -22.21 -3.87
N ILE A 136 5.67 -21.47 -3.37
CA ILE A 136 5.84 -20.02 -3.48
C ILE A 136 5.92 -19.56 -4.95
N ASN A 137 5.96 -20.51 -5.90
CA ASN A 137 6.27 -20.32 -7.32
C ASN A 137 5.17 -20.85 -8.24
N SER A 138 3.92 -20.79 -7.80
CA SER A 138 2.83 -21.20 -8.67
C SER A 138 2.36 -20.03 -9.53
N PHE A 139 2.13 -20.30 -10.81
CA PHE A 139 1.33 -19.44 -11.71
C PHE A 139 0.01 -18.99 -11.06
N ILE A 140 -0.53 -19.79 -10.13
CA ILE A 140 -1.72 -19.49 -9.35
C ILE A 140 -1.50 -18.30 -8.40
N TYR A 141 -0.34 -18.23 -7.73
CA TYR A 141 -0.01 -17.09 -6.87
C TYR A 141 0.12 -15.79 -7.68
N ASP A 142 0.82 -15.83 -8.81
CA ASP A 142 0.92 -14.65 -9.68
C ASP A 142 -0.45 -14.18 -10.16
N LEU A 143 -1.30 -15.13 -10.58
CA LEU A 143 -2.67 -14.84 -10.99
C LEU A 143 -3.52 -14.28 -9.83
N SER A 144 -3.37 -14.81 -8.62
CA SER A 144 -4.05 -14.30 -7.43
C SER A 144 -3.59 -12.88 -7.09
N ALA A 145 -2.28 -12.65 -7.05
CA ALA A 145 -1.69 -11.37 -6.69
C ALA A 145 -2.04 -10.27 -7.71
N ILE A 146 -2.03 -10.60 -9.02
CA ILE A 146 -2.52 -9.70 -10.08
C ILE A 146 -4.02 -9.43 -9.90
N SER A 147 -4.83 -10.46 -9.63
CA SER A 147 -6.27 -10.31 -9.41
C SER A 147 -6.57 -9.41 -8.22
N ASN A 148 -5.78 -9.53 -7.13
CA ASN A 148 -5.87 -8.65 -5.96
C ASN A 148 -5.52 -7.20 -6.31
N GLY A 149 -4.45 -6.98 -7.07
CA GLY A 149 -4.09 -5.64 -7.57
C GLY A 149 -5.21 -5.00 -8.42
N ILE A 150 -5.84 -5.77 -9.31
CA ILE A 150 -7.00 -5.33 -10.10
C ILE A 150 -8.20 -5.02 -9.19
N TRP A 151 -8.45 -5.88 -8.19
CA TRP A 151 -9.52 -5.69 -7.22
C TRP A 151 -9.35 -4.40 -6.41
N ILE A 152 -8.12 -4.07 -5.97
CA ILE A 152 -7.79 -2.82 -5.29
C ILE A 152 -8.18 -1.63 -6.19
N HIS A 153 -7.78 -1.63 -7.47
CA HIS A 153 -8.15 -0.56 -8.42
C HIS A 153 -9.66 -0.48 -8.70
N LEU A 154 -10.35 -1.62 -8.79
CA LEU A 154 -11.82 -1.66 -8.94
C LEU A 154 -12.51 -0.98 -7.76
N CYS A 155 -12.02 -1.20 -6.53
CA CYS A 155 -12.58 -0.59 -5.33
C CYS A 155 -12.67 0.93 -5.47
N LEU A 156 -11.61 1.60 -5.92
CA LEU A 156 -11.59 3.07 -6.08
C LEU A 156 -12.73 3.56 -6.96
N PHE A 157 -12.80 3.05 -8.19
CA PHE A 157 -13.74 3.57 -9.19
C PHE A 157 -15.18 3.15 -8.90
N CYS A 158 -15.39 1.93 -8.38
CA CYS A 158 -16.72 1.47 -7.97
C CYS A 158 -17.23 2.28 -6.77
N TYR A 159 -16.39 2.56 -5.77
CA TYR A 159 -16.78 3.40 -4.63
C TYR A 159 -17.02 4.85 -5.04
N PHE A 160 -16.18 5.40 -5.91
CA PHE A 160 -16.38 6.73 -6.44
C PHE A 160 -17.77 6.87 -7.06
N PHE A 161 -18.15 5.97 -7.97
CA PHE A 161 -19.48 6.01 -8.59
C PHE A 161 -20.61 5.69 -7.62
N MET A 162 -20.39 4.79 -6.66
CA MET A 162 -21.38 4.51 -5.62
C MET A 162 -21.67 5.75 -4.79
N VAL A 163 -20.63 6.40 -4.23
CA VAL A 163 -20.76 7.62 -3.42
C VAL A 163 -21.36 8.76 -4.25
N TYR A 164 -20.89 8.94 -5.47
CA TYR A 164 -21.42 9.93 -6.41
C TYR A 164 -22.92 9.72 -6.67
N ASN A 165 -23.33 8.51 -7.04
CA ASN A 165 -24.73 8.20 -7.35
C ASN A 165 -25.63 8.30 -6.10
N ILE A 166 -25.15 7.86 -4.94
CA ILE A 166 -25.86 8.01 -3.66
C ILE A 166 -26.03 9.49 -3.32
N GLY A 167 -24.96 10.29 -3.41
CA GLY A 167 -24.99 11.73 -3.15
C GLY A 167 -25.97 12.47 -4.06
N MET A 168 -25.91 12.20 -5.38
CA MET A 168 -26.84 12.78 -6.36
C MET A 168 -28.30 12.40 -6.05
N ARG A 169 -28.55 11.16 -5.60
CA ARG A 169 -29.89 10.74 -5.16
C ARG A 169 -30.32 11.42 -3.86
N MET A 170 -29.43 11.56 -2.89
CA MET A 170 -29.72 12.24 -1.62
C MET A 170 -30.13 13.70 -1.83
N LEU A 171 -29.46 14.41 -2.75
CA LEU A 171 -29.84 15.78 -3.13
C LEU A 171 -31.29 15.87 -3.65
N SER A 172 -31.78 14.83 -4.32
CA SER A 172 -33.15 14.85 -4.87
C SER A 172 -34.27 14.85 -3.82
N VAL A 173 -33.96 14.47 -2.59
CA VAL A 173 -34.95 14.41 -1.49
C VAL A 173 -35.46 15.82 -1.15
N PHE A 174 -34.55 16.79 -1.12
CA PHE A 174 -34.85 18.16 -0.69
C PHE A 174 -35.22 19.07 -1.86
N VAL A 175 -36.14 20.02 -1.63
CA VAL A 175 -36.55 21.01 -2.67
C VAL A 175 -35.36 21.80 -3.18
N PHE A 176 -34.48 22.25 -2.28
CA PHE A 176 -33.27 22.98 -2.65
C PHE A 176 -32.31 22.10 -3.47
N GLY A 177 -32.07 20.85 -3.04
CA GLY A 177 -31.20 19.93 -3.77
C GLY A 177 -31.72 19.59 -5.16
N ARG A 178 -33.03 19.54 -5.40
CA ARG A 178 -33.59 19.43 -6.76
C ARG A 178 -33.26 20.62 -7.66
N LYS A 179 -33.30 21.85 -7.14
CA LYS A 179 -32.87 23.05 -7.90
C LYS A 179 -31.38 22.98 -8.26
N VAL A 180 -30.55 22.48 -7.35
CA VAL A 180 -29.12 22.24 -7.61
C VAL A 180 -28.95 21.19 -8.71
N LEU A 181 -29.68 20.07 -8.63
CA LEU A 181 -29.64 19.02 -9.65
C LEU A 181 -30.11 19.52 -11.02
N ASP A 182 -31.17 20.33 -11.10
CA ASP A 182 -31.63 20.93 -12.36
C ASP A 182 -30.54 21.81 -12.98
N LYS A 183 -29.81 22.58 -12.17
CA LYS A 183 -28.66 23.38 -12.62
C LYS A 183 -27.47 22.51 -13.03
N LEU A 184 -27.19 21.41 -12.34
CA LEU A 184 -26.12 20.48 -12.73
C LEU A 184 -26.47 19.74 -14.03
N PHE A 185 -27.72 19.33 -14.20
CA PHE A 185 -28.20 18.61 -15.38
C PHE A 185 -28.49 19.52 -16.58
N SER A 186 -28.39 20.84 -16.43
CA SER A 186 -28.33 21.74 -17.58
C SER A 186 -27.03 21.57 -18.36
N PHE A 187 -25.96 21.05 -17.72
CA PHE A 187 -24.73 20.65 -18.40
C PHE A 187 -24.91 19.23 -18.98
N PRO A 188 -24.93 19.07 -20.32
CA PRO A 188 -25.24 17.78 -20.96
C PRO A 188 -24.29 16.66 -20.56
N PHE A 189 -23.01 16.99 -20.38
CA PHE A 189 -21.96 16.05 -19.98
C PHE A 189 -22.22 15.48 -18.58
N ILE A 190 -22.55 16.33 -17.59
CA ILE A 190 -22.85 15.87 -16.23
C ILE A 190 -24.07 14.96 -16.27
N LYS A 191 -25.15 15.38 -16.93
CA LYS A 191 -26.37 14.58 -17.09
C LYS A 191 -26.07 13.22 -17.73
N PHE A 192 -25.24 13.19 -18.77
CA PHE A 192 -24.84 11.96 -19.45
C PHE A 192 -24.08 11.02 -18.49
N ILE A 193 -23.05 11.51 -17.79
CA ILE A 193 -22.28 10.71 -16.83
C ILE A 193 -23.17 10.17 -15.72
N THR A 194 -24.04 11.01 -15.13
CA THR A 194 -24.87 10.59 -14.00
C THR A 194 -25.92 9.54 -14.37
N LEU A 195 -26.56 9.69 -15.54
CA LEU A 195 -27.71 8.85 -15.91
C LEU A 195 -27.32 7.60 -16.71
N ASN A 196 -26.17 7.61 -17.38
CA ASN A 196 -25.75 6.50 -18.23
C ASN A 196 -24.89 5.49 -17.46
N LYS A 197 -25.55 4.48 -16.86
CA LYS A 197 -24.86 3.38 -16.16
C LYS A 197 -23.84 2.64 -17.02
N LYS A 198 -24.12 2.44 -18.31
CA LYS A 198 -23.18 1.77 -19.23
C LYS A 198 -21.89 2.58 -19.39
N PHE A 199 -22.01 3.90 -19.48
CA PHE A 199 -20.85 4.78 -19.51
C PHE A 199 -20.06 4.71 -18.19
N GLN A 200 -20.74 4.76 -17.03
CA GLN A 200 -20.04 4.67 -15.74
C GLN A 200 -19.29 3.34 -15.58
N VAL A 201 -19.93 2.21 -15.88
CA VAL A 201 -19.29 0.88 -15.82
C VAL A 201 -18.17 0.76 -16.85
N GLY A 202 -18.38 1.22 -18.09
CA GLY A 202 -17.33 1.23 -19.10
C GLY A 202 -16.12 2.06 -18.68
N LEU A 203 -16.34 3.25 -18.12
CA LEU A 203 -15.29 4.11 -17.61
C LEU A 203 -14.56 3.47 -16.42
N THR A 204 -15.28 2.85 -15.48
CA THR A 204 -14.69 2.07 -14.38
C THR A 204 -13.74 1.00 -14.90
N LEU A 205 -14.17 0.19 -15.86
CA LEU A 205 -13.35 -0.90 -16.42
C LEU A 205 -12.12 -0.37 -17.16
N ILE A 206 -12.29 0.67 -17.98
CA ILE A 206 -11.18 1.30 -18.72
C ILE A 206 -10.15 1.89 -17.75
N LEU A 207 -10.58 2.67 -16.77
CA LEU A 207 -9.67 3.29 -15.82
C LEU A 207 -8.97 2.26 -14.92
N THR A 208 -9.69 1.20 -14.52
CA THR A 208 -9.10 0.07 -13.77
C THR A 208 -8.03 -0.62 -14.61
N ALA A 209 -8.29 -0.91 -15.87
CA ALA A 209 -7.33 -1.55 -16.77
C ALA A 209 -6.09 -0.68 -16.99
N LEU A 210 -6.29 0.61 -17.28
CA LEU A 210 -5.19 1.57 -17.48
C LEU A 210 -4.33 1.71 -16.22
N LEU A 211 -4.96 1.84 -15.05
CA LEU A 211 -4.24 2.01 -13.79
C LEU A 211 -3.49 0.72 -13.38
N SER A 212 -4.14 -0.44 -13.52
CA SER A 212 -3.52 -1.74 -13.24
C SER A 212 -2.34 -2.00 -14.17
N PHE A 213 -2.49 -1.72 -15.47
CA PHE A 213 -1.40 -1.83 -16.44
C PHE A 213 -0.26 -0.86 -16.12
N SER A 214 -0.58 0.40 -15.83
CA SER A 214 0.43 1.41 -15.47
C SER A 214 1.23 1.00 -14.24
N HIS A 215 0.57 0.46 -13.21
CA HIS A 215 1.24 0.03 -11.99
C HIS A 215 2.05 -1.25 -12.20
N TRP A 216 1.52 -2.20 -12.97
CA TRP A 216 2.25 -3.42 -13.34
C TRP A 216 3.50 -3.10 -14.13
N TYR A 217 3.37 -2.29 -15.19
CA TYR A 217 4.49 -1.87 -16.03
C TYR A 217 5.58 -1.11 -15.27
N SER A 218 5.20 -0.37 -14.24
CA SER A 218 6.13 0.44 -13.44
C SER A 218 6.75 -0.31 -12.27
N SER A 219 6.24 -1.52 -11.95
CA SER A 219 6.55 -2.22 -10.69
C SER A 219 8.03 -2.53 -10.51
N ASP A 220 8.75 -2.86 -11.58
CA ASP A 220 10.20 -3.13 -11.58
C ASP A 220 11.03 -2.04 -12.28
N LYS A 221 10.42 -0.88 -12.60
CA LYS A 221 11.11 0.26 -13.22
C LYS A 221 11.80 1.10 -12.16
N LEU A 222 13.01 0.66 -11.81
CA LEU A 222 13.84 1.30 -10.80
C LEU A 222 14.25 2.72 -11.18
N ILE A 223 14.12 3.63 -10.22
CA ILE A 223 14.51 5.03 -10.32
C ILE A 223 15.59 5.32 -9.29
N ILE A 224 16.72 5.84 -9.77
CA ILE A 224 17.79 6.34 -8.92
C ILE A 224 17.42 7.74 -8.45
N ARG A 225 17.27 7.94 -7.14
CA ARG A 225 17.00 9.24 -6.52
C ARG A 225 18.25 9.75 -5.82
N HIS A 226 18.67 10.97 -6.14
CA HIS A 226 19.81 11.59 -5.50
C HIS A 226 19.35 12.57 -4.42
N GLN A 227 19.92 12.48 -3.21
CA GLN A 227 19.63 13.39 -2.11
C GLN A 227 20.91 13.77 -1.38
N LYS A 228 21.11 15.07 -1.19
CA LYS A 228 22.15 15.60 -0.31
C LYS A 228 21.59 15.74 1.09
N ILE A 229 22.32 15.22 2.08
CA ILE A 229 21.95 15.29 3.50
C ILE A 229 23.08 16.00 4.23
N GLN A 230 22.79 17.18 4.77
CA GLN A 230 23.75 17.94 5.57
C GLN A 230 23.51 17.66 7.04
N LEU A 231 24.53 17.17 7.74
CA LEU A 231 24.48 16.83 9.16
C LEU A 231 25.42 17.74 9.95
N SER A 232 24.95 18.21 11.10
CA SER A 232 25.66 19.22 11.90
C SER A 232 26.81 18.64 12.72
N ARG A 233 26.76 17.36 13.08
CA ARG A 233 27.86 16.72 13.81
C ARG A 233 28.97 16.27 12.85
N PRO A 234 30.23 16.31 13.30
CA PRO A 234 31.37 15.91 12.48
C PRO A 234 31.52 14.38 12.46
N THR A 235 32.17 13.87 11.43
CA THR A 235 32.77 12.53 11.44
C THR A 235 34.24 12.58 11.81
N SER A 236 34.76 11.57 12.51
CA SER A 236 36.18 11.46 12.85
C SER A 236 37.10 11.21 11.66
N THR A 237 36.60 10.60 10.57
CA THR A 237 37.45 10.04 9.51
C THR A 237 37.14 10.52 8.09
N ARG A 238 35.89 10.87 7.76
CA ARG A 238 35.51 11.19 6.37
C ARG A 238 34.32 12.15 6.26
N GLN A 239 34.57 13.33 5.72
CA GLN A 239 33.60 14.44 5.68
C GLN A 239 32.37 14.16 4.80
N ASN A 240 32.53 13.35 3.75
CA ASN A 240 31.48 13.06 2.77
C ASN A 240 31.36 11.55 2.57
N LEU A 241 30.15 11.03 2.74
CA LEU A 241 29.79 9.63 2.47
C LEU A 241 28.78 9.57 1.33
N LYS A 242 29.07 8.79 0.30
CA LYS A 242 28.15 8.49 -0.79
C LYS A 242 27.62 7.06 -0.61
N VAL A 243 26.35 6.91 -0.23
CA VAL A 243 25.78 5.60 0.07
C VAL A 243 24.58 5.29 -0.82
N ALA A 244 24.39 4.02 -1.17
CA ALA A 244 23.19 3.53 -1.82
C ALA A 244 22.24 2.91 -0.79
N VAL A 245 20.96 3.19 -0.86
CA VAL A 245 19.94 2.68 0.05
C VAL A 245 18.89 1.91 -0.74
N LEU A 246 18.72 0.65 -0.35
CA LEU A 246 17.70 -0.26 -0.84
C LEU A 246 16.89 -0.79 0.34
N THR A 247 15.62 -1.02 0.14
CA THR A 247 14.68 -1.49 1.17
C THR A 247 13.46 -2.08 0.48
N ASP A 248 12.70 -2.94 1.16
CA ASP A 248 11.46 -3.51 0.61
C ASP A 248 11.70 -4.20 -0.76
N LEU A 249 12.70 -5.10 -0.82
CA LEU A 249 12.96 -5.91 -2.03
C LEU A 249 11.95 -7.06 -2.16
N HIS A 250 11.48 -7.61 -1.04
CA HIS A 250 10.47 -8.69 -0.98
C HIS A 250 10.75 -9.89 -1.89
N ALA A 251 12.01 -10.33 -2.00
CA ALA A 251 12.36 -11.54 -2.72
C ALA A 251 11.52 -12.71 -2.18
N GLY A 252 10.68 -13.30 -3.03
CA GLY A 252 9.57 -14.12 -2.57
C GLY A 252 8.55 -14.30 -3.67
N ALA A 253 7.32 -14.70 -3.36
CA ALA A 253 6.39 -15.28 -4.33
C ALA A 253 6.16 -14.49 -5.64
N ALA A 254 6.19 -13.15 -5.62
CA ALA A 254 6.05 -12.32 -6.84
C ALA A 254 7.35 -11.61 -7.29
N VAL A 255 8.39 -11.62 -6.46
CA VAL A 255 9.69 -10.98 -6.78
C VAL A 255 10.74 -12.06 -6.96
N TYR A 256 11.18 -12.22 -8.20
CA TYR A 256 12.10 -13.26 -8.62
C TYR A 256 13.55 -12.76 -8.68
N ALA A 257 14.48 -13.69 -8.94
CA ALA A 257 15.91 -13.41 -9.04
C ALA A 257 16.23 -12.26 -10.02
N GLU A 258 15.48 -12.17 -11.13
CA GLU A 258 15.69 -11.16 -12.16
C GLU A 258 15.52 -9.72 -11.62
N GLN A 259 14.47 -9.49 -10.82
CA GLN A 259 14.21 -8.16 -10.24
C GLN A 259 15.30 -7.78 -9.22
N ILE A 260 15.75 -8.74 -8.41
CA ILE A 260 16.86 -8.51 -7.47
C ILE A 260 18.15 -8.21 -8.22
N ALA A 261 18.46 -8.98 -9.26
CA ALA A 261 19.64 -8.75 -10.10
C ALA A 261 19.60 -7.37 -10.78
N LYS A 262 18.45 -6.93 -11.29
CA LYS A 262 18.26 -5.57 -11.83
C LYS A 262 18.55 -4.49 -10.78
N ALA A 263 18.14 -4.70 -9.53
CA ALA A 263 18.44 -3.76 -8.45
C ALA A 263 19.94 -3.69 -8.15
N VAL A 264 20.60 -4.83 -8.04
CA VAL A 264 22.06 -4.93 -7.84
C VAL A 264 22.82 -4.28 -9.01
N GLU A 265 22.43 -4.56 -10.25
CA GLU A 265 23.04 -3.95 -11.43
C GLU A 265 22.88 -2.43 -11.44
N SER A 266 21.71 -1.94 -11.03
CA SER A 266 21.43 -0.50 -10.93
C SER A 266 22.30 0.20 -9.88
N VAL A 267 22.56 -0.45 -8.74
CA VAL A 267 23.51 0.06 -7.72
C VAL A 267 24.93 0.03 -8.25
N ASN A 268 25.37 -1.07 -8.85
CA ASN A 268 26.73 -1.25 -9.34
C ASN A 268 27.10 -0.32 -10.51
N LYS A 269 26.12 0.29 -11.18
CA LYS A 269 26.34 1.37 -12.17
C LYS A 269 26.78 2.70 -11.53
N ILE A 270 26.57 2.87 -10.23
CA ILE A 270 26.96 4.09 -9.51
C ILE A 270 28.43 3.99 -9.09
N THR A 271 29.26 4.92 -9.55
CA THR A 271 30.67 4.98 -9.18
C THR A 271 30.87 5.55 -7.78
N ASP A 272 31.98 5.18 -7.15
CA ASP A 272 32.49 5.77 -5.91
C ASP A 272 31.50 5.65 -4.72
N LEU A 273 30.79 4.53 -4.63
CA LEU A 273 29.95 4.22 -3.48
C LEU A 273 30.80 3.80 -2.28
N ASP A 274 30.57 4.46 -1.16
CA ASP A 274 31.22 4.17 0.11
C ASP A 274 30.58 3.00 0.81
N ALA A 275 29.25 2.90 0.81
CA ALA A 275 28.53 1.78 1.41
C ALA A 275 27.20 1.53 0.70
N VAL A 276 26.67 0.32 0.85
CA VAL A 276 25.30 -0.02 0.50
C VAL A 276 24.51 -0.37 1.76
N PHE A 277 23.33 0.19 1.92
CA PHE A 277 22.43 -0.09 3.04
C PHE A 277 21.20 -0.84 2.55
N LEU A 278 20.98 -2.04 3.07
CA LEU A 278 19.80 -2.87 2.89
C LEU A 278 18.91 -2.74 4.14
N ILE A 279 17.79 -2.02 4.04
CA ILE A 279 16.99 -1.60 5.19
C ILE A 279 15.69 -2.40 5.28
N GLY A 280 15.78 -3.68 5.60
CA GLY A 280 14.64 -4.55 5.92
C GLY A 280 13.69 -4.91 4.79
N ASP A 281 12.88 -5.94 5.05
CA ASP A 281 11.93 -6.56 4.12
C ASP A 281 12.59 -6.93 2.78
N ILE A 282 13.73 -7.62 2.89
CA ILE A 282 14.49 -8.12 1.73
C ILE A 282 13.93 -9.45 1.24
N ILE A 283 13.38 -10.26 2.16
CA ILE A 283 12.87 -11.62 1.89
C ILE A 283 11.41 -11.78 2.32
N ASP A 284 10.67 -12.59 1.57
CA ASP A 284 9.22 -12.83 1.72
C ASP A 284 8.87 -14.34 1.75
N ALA A 285 9.85 -15.21 2.00
CA ALA A 285 9.70 -16.66 1.95
C ALA A 285 10.79 -17.38 2.79
N PRO A 286 10.61 -18.67 3.13
CA PRO A 286 11.66 -19.51 3.73
C PRO A 286 12.89 -19.66 2.82
N ARG A 287 14.08 -19.80 3.42
CA ARG A 287 15.37 -19.80 2.71
C ARG A 287 15.51 -20.92 1.68
N ASP A 288 15.17 -22.14 2.07
CA ASP A 288 15.23 -23.35 1.24
C ASP A 288 14.44 -23.24 -0.07
N LEU A 289 13.45 -22.33 -0.13
CA LEU A 289 12.62 -22.11 -1.31
C LEU A 289 13.12 -21.00 -2.25
N ILE A 290 13.90 -20.03 -1.74
CA ILE A 290 14.21 -18.79 -2.48
C ILE A 290 15.65 -18.27 -2.33
N GLU A 291 16.58 -19.03 -1.75
CA GLU A 291 17.99 -18.65 -1.62
C GLU A 291 18.60 -18.15 -2.96
N GLU A 292 18.33 -18.85 -4.06
CA GLU A 292 18.79 -18.46 -5.41
C GLU A 292 18.30 -17.07 -5.86
N ARG A 293 17.18 -16.57 -5.32
CA ARG A 293 16.63 -15.26 -5.72
C ARG A 293 17.45 -14.10 -5.22
N VAL A 294 18.07 -14.28 -4.06
CA VAL A 294 18.86 -13.26 -3.41
C VAL A 294 20.36 -13.43 -3.68
N GLU A 295 20.76 -14.46 -4.43
CA GLU A 295 22.18 -14.74 -4.73
C GLU A 295 22.91 -13.50 -5.26
N SER A 296 22.26 -12.76 -6.18
CA SER A 296 22.85 -11.56 -6.78
C SER A 296 23.26 -10.48 -5.77
N LEU A 297 22.69 -10.44 -4.57
CA LEU A 297 23.05 -9.46 -3.52
C LEU A 297 24.53 -9.56 -3.12
N ARG A 298 25.15 -10.74 -3.23
CA ARG A 298 26.59 -10.93 -2.97
C ARG A 298 27.49 -10.12 -3.91
N HIS A 299 26.94 -9.60 -5.01
CA HIS A 299 27.67 -8.84 -6.01
C HIS A 299 27.54 -7.33 -5.85
N LEU A 300 26.89 -6.84 -4.80
CA LEU A 300 26.86 -5.42 -4.47
C LEU A 300 28.27 -4.91 -4.18
N ARG A 301 28.67 -3.81 -4.84
CA ARG A 301 30.03 -3.25 -4.74
C ARG A 301 29.99 -1.90 -4.05
N SER A 302 30.82 -1.74 -3.03
CA SER A 302 31.12 -0.46 -2.37
C SER A 302 32.45 -0.54 -1.62
N GLN A 303 32.98 0.61 -1.19
CA GLN A 303 34.28 0.67 -0.52
C GLN A 303 34.30 0.02 0.87
N PHE A 304 33.26 0.25 1.68
CA PHE A 304 33.13 -0.25 3.05
C PHE A 304 32.23 -1.48 3.17
N GLY A 305 31.61 -1.90 2.08
CA GLY A 305 30.75 -3.07 2.02
C GLY A 305 29.26 -2.75 2.21
N THR A 306 28.49 -3.82 2.31
CA THR A 306 27.02 -3.77 2.41
C THR A 306 26.61 -4.00 3.85
N PHE A 307 25.71 -3.17 4.37
CA PHE A 307 25.15 -3.29 5.71
C PHE A 307 23.66 -3.60 5.65
N TYR A 308 23.20 -4.47 6.53
CA TYR A 308 21.83 -4.99 6.51
C TYR A 308 21.18 -4.91 7.89
N VAL A 309 19.91 -4.49 7.91
CA VAL A 309 18.99 -4.62 9.04
C VAL A 309 17.73 -5.36 8.61
N THR A 310 17.13 -6.12 9.53
CA THR A 310 15.88 -6.84 9.28
C THR A 310 14.67 -5.91 9.30
N GLY A 311 13.68 -6.20 8.47
CA GLY A 311 12.32 -5.72 8.59
C GLY A 311 11.46 -6.71 9.37
N ASN A 312 10.15 -6.67 9.15
CA ASN A 312 9.23 -7.62 9.78
C ASN A 312 9.04 -8.89 8.94
N HIS A 313 9.22 -8.81 7.62
CA HIS A 313 9.05 -9.96 6.72
C HIS A 313 10.08 -11.06 6.95
N GLU A 314 11.31 -10.69 7.32
CA GLU A 314 12.35 -11.63 7.73
C GLU A 314 11.93 -12.61 8.82
N TYR A 315 11.00 -12.19 9.68
CA TYR A 315 10.53 -13.00 10.80
C TYR A 315 9.17 -13.64 10.57
N TYR A 316 8.53 -13.33 9.44
CA TYR A 316 7.29 -13.97 9.07
C TYR A 316 7.51 -15.35 8.46
N TYR A 317 8.66 -15.57 7.81
CA TYR A 317 8.94 -16.77 7.04
C TYR A 317 10.16 -17.52 7.58
N GLY A 318 9.91 -18.49 8.46
CA GLY A 318 10.94 -19.39 8.98
C GLY A 318 11.85 -18.76 10.04
N ASN A 319 13.04 -19.35 10.20
CA ASN A 319 14.04 -18.93 11.15
C ASN A 319 14.95 -17.85 10.54
N VAL A 320 14.81 -16.62 11.01
CA VAL A 320 15.62 -15.46 10.57
C VAL A 320 17.14 -15.71 10.60
N ASN A 321 17.63 -16.59 11.49
CA ASN A 321 19.06 -16.88 11.58
C ASN A 321 19.60 -17.56 10.32
N GLU A 322 18.78 -18.31 9.59
CA GLU A 322 19.19 -18.93 8.32
C GLU A 322 19.50 -17.88 7.27
N TRP A 323 18.74 -16.78 7.25
CA TRP A 323 19.00 -15.61 6.42
C TRP A 323 20.24 -14.85 6.86
N PHE A 324 20.47 -14.76 8.18
CA PHE A 324 21.71 -14.17 8.70
C PHE A 324 22.94 -14.97 8.29
N GLU A 325 22.92 -16.29 8.40
CA GLU A 325 24.02 -17.14 7.96
C GLU A 325 24.29 -16.98 6.46
N LEU A 326 23.24 -16.89 5.64
CA LEU A 326 23.38 -16.67 4.21
C LEU A 326 24.01 -15.31 3.88
N PHE A 327 23.46 -14.22 4.43
CA PHE A 327 23.96 -12.88 4.14
C PHE A 327 25.36 -12.63 4.73
N ASP A 328 25.69 -13.23 5.87
CA ASP A 328 27.06 -13.24 6.41
C ASP A 328 28.03 -13.95 5.43
N SER A 329 27.61 -15.08 4.83
CA SER A 329 28.39 -15.76 3.77
C SER A 329 28.56 -14.93 2.48
N TYR A 330 27.73 -13.91 2.29
CA TYR A 330 27.86 -12.93 1.19
C TYR A 330 28.70 -11.71 1.60
N GLU A 331 29.34 -11.75 2.76
CA GLU A 331 30.11 -10.63 3.34
C GLU A 331 29.25 -9.37 3.57
N ILE A 332 27.93 -9.56 3.77
CA ILE A 332 27.01 -8.48 4.15
C ILE A 332 27.02 -8.34 5.67
N VAL A 333 27.37 -7.16 6.16
CA VAL A 333 27.47 -6.84 7.58
C VAL A 333 26.08 -6.72 8.19
N ILE A 334 25.72 -7.63 9.08
CA ILE A 334 24.41 -7.67 9.72
C ILE A 334 24.43 -6.83 11.00
N LEU A 335 23.61 -5.78 11.05
CA LEU A 335 23.45 -4.93 12.22
C LEU A 335 22.36 -5.48 13.14
N LYS A 336 22.74 -6.39 14.04
CA LYS A 336 21.82 -7.11 14.94
C LYS A 336 21.45 -6.28 16.18
N ASN A 337 20.41 -5.44 16.09
CA ASN A 337 19.97 -4.61 17.22
C ASN A 337 18.42 -4.54 17.38
N ARG A 338 17.74 -5.69 17.47
CA ARG A 338 16.29 -5.77 17.76
C ARG A 338 15.98 -6.57 19.02
N ILE A 339 14.96 -6.13 19.77
CA ILE A 339 14.37 -6.86 20.90
C ILE A 339 13.26 -7.82 20.43
N HIS A 340 12.76 -8.67 21.34
CA HIS A 340 11.59 -9.51 21.09
C HIS A 340 10.41 -8.69 20.54
N ASN A 341 9.70 -9.22 19.52
CA ASN A 341 8.62 -8.58 18.75
C ASN A 341 9.01 -7.67 17.58
N HIS A 342 10.23 -7.78 17.05
CA HIS A 342 10.67 -7.04 15.85
C HIS A 342 10.73 -5.52 16.05
N GLU A 343 10.90 -5.07 17.30
CA GLU A 343 11.14 -3.67 17.62
C GLU A 343 12.64 -3.40 17.72
N MET A 344 13.06 -2.19 17.38
CA MET A 344 14.44 -1.75 17.54
C MET A 344 14.85 -1.81 19.02
N ASP A 345 16.03 -2.36 19.32
CA ASP A 345 16.65 -2.17 20.61
C ASP A 345 17.36 -0.80 20.64
N VAL A 346 16.66 0.23 21.09
CA VAL A 346 17.22 1.59 21.20
C VAL A 346 18.46 1.65 22.11
N ASN A 347 18.71 0.65 22.97
CA ASN A 347 19.94 0.62 23.77
C ASN A 347 21.19 0.42 22.92
N SER A 348 21.09 -0.11 21.70
CA SER A 348 22.24 -0.23 20.80
C SER A 348 22.83 1.12 20.42
N ILE A 349 22.08 2.21 20.55
CA ILE A 349 22.56 3.57 20.32
C ILE A 349 23.60 3.96 21.39
N LYS A 350 23.57 3.36 22.59
CA LYS A 350 24.51 3.66 23.68
C LYS A 350 25.96 3.35 23.35
N SER A 351 26.21 2.40 22.44
CA SER A 351 27.56 2.07 22.01
C SER A 351 28.12 3.06 20.99
N CYS A 352 27.30 3.97 20.45
CA CYS A 352 27.75 4.96 19.48
C CYS A 352 28.47 6.13 20.17
N PRO A 353 29.57 6.65 19.59
CA PRO A 353 30.26 7.82 20.15
C PRO A 353 29.38 9.07 20.18
N LEU A 354 29.37 9.79 21.30
CA LEU A 354 28.54 10.99 21.49
C LEU A 354 28.90 12.15 20.54
N ASN A 355 30.18 12.30 20.24
CA ASN A 355 30.74 13.44 19.51
C ASN A 355 30.89 13.17 18.01
N GLU A 356 30.28 12.10 17.50
CA GLU A 356 30.35 11.72 16.09
C GLU A 356 28.95 11.55 15.51
N THR A 357 28.88 11.69 14.19
CA THR A 357 27.64 11.45 13.45
C THR A 357 27.12 10.04 13.67
N THR A 358 25.84 9.92 14.03
CA THR A 358 25.14 8.65 14.24
C THR A 358 24.03 8.49 13.20
N ILE A 359 24.16 7.47 12.36
CA ILE A 359 23.16 7.06 11.36
C ILE A 359 22.49 5.78 11.87
N VAL A 360 21.17 5.81 11.98
CA VAL A 360 20.36 4.65 12.38
C VAL A 360 19.67 4.08 11.14
N LEU A 361 19.88 2.78 10.90
CA LEU A 361 19.10 2.03 9.92
C LEU A 361 17.94 1.35 10.68
N GLU A 362 16.71 1.77 10.39
CA GLU A 362 15.53 1.19 11.00
C GLU A 362 14.43 1.08 9.96
N HIS A 363 14.02 -0.14 9.66
CA HIS A 363 13.08 -0.43 8.60
C HIS A 363 11.73 0.29 8.80
N ASN A 364 11.15 0.22 10.01
CA ASN A 364 9.84 0.80 10.30
C ASN A 364 9.98 2.23 10.85
N PRO A 365 9.57 3.26 10.10
CA PRO A 365 9.77 4.64 10.50
C PRO A 365 8.96 5.03 11.75
N SER A 366 7.94 4.25 12.16
CA SER A 366 7.20 4.51 13.40
C SER A 366 8.06 4.41 14.66
N ALA A 367 9.15 3.63 14.62
CA ALA A 367 10.12 3.51 15.69
C ALA A 367 10.88 4.83 15.97
N THR A 368 10.88 5.77 15.02
CA THR A 368 11.50 7.09 15.17
C THR A 368 11.09 7.82 16.44
N LYS A 369 9.82 7.71 16.86
CA LYS A 369 9.37 8.33 18.11
C LYS A 369 10.10 7.78 19.34
N GLN A 370 10.36 6.47 19.36
CA GLN A 370 11.08 5.81 20.45
C GLN A 370 12.59 6.15 20.39
N ILE A 371 13.17 6.20 19.19
CA ILE A 371 14.57 6.60 18.96
C ILE A 371 14.82 8.02 19.48
N LEU A 372 13.94 8.97 19.14
CA LEU A 372 14.06 10.35 19.59
C LEU A 372 13.88 10.47 21.11
N ALA A 373 12.88 9.80 21.68
CA ALA A 373 12.67 9.79 23.12
C ALA A 373 13.88 9.21 23.89
N PHE A 374 14.53 8.20 23.32
CA PHE A 374 15.77 7.65 23.85
C PHE A 374 16.93 8.65 23.74
N SER A 375 17.12 9.24 22.56
CA SER A 375 18.16 10.25 22.28
C SER A 375 18.08 11.41 23.27
N ASP A 376 16.89 11.97 23.49
CA ASP A 376 16.67 13.08 24.40
C ASP A 376 16.92 12.67 25.86
N LYS A 377 16.44 11.49 26.27
CA LYS A 377 16.56 11.00 27.65
C LYS A 377 18.00 10.68 28.06
N PHE A 378 18.80 10.12 27.16
CA PHE A 378 20.16 9.66 27.46
C PHE A 378 21.24 10.56 26.86
N SER A 379 20.87 11.69 26.26
CA SER A 379 21.78 12.62 25.60
C SER A 379 22.70 11.94 24.57
N HIS A 380 22.15 10.96 23.84
CA HIS A 380 22.82 10.26 22.75
C HIS A 380 22.19 10.72 21.43
N PRO A 381 22.76 11.73 20.75
CA PRO A 381 22.09 12.32 19.60
C PRO A 381 22.05 11.32 18.44
N VAL A 382 21.01 11.44 17.61
CA VAL A 382 20.85 10.72 16.34
C VAL A 382 20.69 11.76 15.24
N ASP A 383 21.55 11.74 14.21
CA ASP A 383 21.51 12.78 13.15
C ASP A 383 20.66 12.35 11.97
N LEU A 384 20.69 11.05 11.64
CA LEU A 384 20.00 10.52 10.46
C LEU A 384 19.38 9.17 10.77
N ILE A 385 18.11 9.02 10.40
CA ILE A 385 17.39 7.75 10.40
C ILE A 385 17.01 7.43 8.96
N LEU A 386 17.31 6.22 8.51
CA LEU A 386 16.96 5.72 7.19
C LEU A 386 15.95 4.58 7.32
N SER A 387 14.82 4.68 6.64
CA SER A 387 13.68 3.76 6.76
C SER A 387 13.01 3.46 5.41
N GLY A 388 12.22 2.38 5.39
CA GLY A 388 11.36 1.95 4.29
C GLY A 388 9.95 1.66 4.78
N HIS A 389 9.45 0.44 4.53
CA HIS A 389 8.25 -0.17 5.12
C HIS A 389 6.89 0.36 4.62
N THR A 390 6.80 1.65 4.33
CA THR A 390 5.50 2.28 4.01
C THR A 390 5.07 2.07 2.56
N HIS A 391 6.02 1.70 1.69
CA HIS A 391 5.91 1.65 0.24
C HIS A 391 5.38 2.94 -0.43
N ALA A 392 5.40 4.08 0.28
CA ALA A 392 4.61 5.28 -0.07
C ALA A 392 3.14 4.94 -0.42
N GLY A 393 2.58 3.95 0.27
CA GLY A 393 1.23 3.44 0.06
C GLY A 393 1.04 2.55 -1.17
N GLN A 394 2.11 2.02 -1.79
CA GLN A 394 2.23 1.13 -2.98
C GLN A 394 1.31 1.43 -4.17
N PHE A 395 0.01 1.48 -3.93
CA PHE A 395 -1.04 1.93 -4.83
C PHE A 395 -1.42 3.38 -4.55
N LEU A 396 -1.38 4.22 -5.59
CA LEU A 396 -1.79 5.63 -5.55
C LEU A 396 -3.15 5.86 -4.87
N ILE A 397 -4.04 4.89 -4.98
CA ILE A 397 -5.41 4.95 -4.46
C ILE A 397 -5.48 4.71 -2.94
N VAL A 398 -4.48 4.01 -2.38
CA VAL A 398 -4.34 3.74 -0.94
C VAL A 398 -3.49 4.82 -0.27
N ALA A 399 -2.54 5.43 -1.00
CA ALA A 399 -1.61 6.42 -0.49
C ALA A 399 -2.25 7.57 0.33
N PRO A 400 -3.34 8.24 -0.10
CA PRO A 400 -3.98 9.29 0.70
C PRO A 400 -4.51 8.79 2.04
N ILE A 401 -5.03 7.56 2.08
CA ILE A 401 -5.57 6.94 3.29
C ILE A 401 -4.41 6.53 4.20
N ALA A 402 -3.39 5.86 3.66
CA ALA A 402 -2.21 5.44 4.42
C ALA A 402 -1.51 6.63 5.09
N ARG A 403 -1.39 7.77 4.39
CA ARG A 403 -0.81 9.01 4.92
C ARG A 403 -1.54 9.56 6.15
N LEU A 404 -2.82 9.27 6.34
CA LEU A 404 -3.59 9.72 7.52
C LEU A 404 -3.31 8.89 8.77
N PHE A 405 -2.86 7.64 8.60
CA PHE A 405 -2.64 6.70 9.72
C PHE A 405 -1.17 6.50 10.06
N LEU A 406 -0.25 6.77 9.11
CA LEU A 406 1.18 6.60 9.32
C LEU A 406 1.81 7.89 9.87
N PRO A 407 2.63 7.81 10.95
CA PRO A 407 3.28 9.00 11.51
C PRO A 407 4.29 9.62 10.54
N TYR A 408 4.95 8.78 9.75
CA TYR A 408 5.87 9.15 8.69
C TYR A 408 5.53 8.29 7.47
N PHE A 409 5.31 8.95 6.33
CA PHE A 409 4.74 8.32 5.15
C PHE A 409 5.78 8.10 4.05
N TYR A 410 6.40 9.17 3.55
CA TYR A 410 7.39 9.11 2.47
C TYR A 410 8.13 10.45 2.38
N GLY A 411 9.42 10.40 2.09
CA GLY A 411 10.28 11.56 1.89
C GLY A 411 11.18 11.90 3.08
N LEU A 412 11.80 13.08 3.02
CA LEU A 412 12.73 13.58 4.03
C LEU A 412 12.00 14.44 5.06
N TYR A 413 12.15 14.09 6.33
CA TYR A 413 11.58 14.78 7.49
C TYR A 413 12.69 15.44 8.30
N GLN A 414 12.42 16.66 8.78
CA GLN A 414 13.26 17.37 9.74
C GLN A 414 12.61 17.24 11.13
N LEU A 415 13.33 16.62 12.06
CA LEU A 415 12.86 16.27 13.39
C LEU A 415 13.77 16.91 14.45
N ASN A 416 13.28 16.99 15.69
CA ASN A 416 14.02 17.56 16.81
C ASN A 416 14.66 18.94 16.49
N ASN A 417 13.85 19.87 15.98
CA ASN A 417 14.29 21.20 15.54
C ASN A 417 15.38 21.21 14.45
N GLY A 418 15.45 20.16 13.62
CA GLY A 418 16.43 20.03 12.54
C GLY A 418 17.73 19.35 12.95
N VAL A 419 17.84 18.87 14.19
CA VAL A 419 18.98 18.07 14.64
C VAL A 419 18.97 16.67 14.01
N THR A 420 17.78 16.08 13.89
CA THR A 420 17.60 14.73 13.34
C THR A 420 16.87 14.79 12.02
N GLN A 421 17.38 14.09 11.01
CA GLN A 421 16.71 13.88 9.74
C GLN A 421 16.20 12.44 9.64
N LEU A 422 15.02 12.25 9.07
CA LEU A 422 14.48 10.92 8.75
C LEU A 422 14.17 10.85 7.27
N LEU A 423 14.75 9.89 6.55
CA LEU A 423 14.37 9.58 5.17
C LEU A 423 13.52 8.31 5.16
N VAL A 424 12.31 8.41 4.62
CA VAL A 424 11.41 7.27 4.39
C VAL A 424 11.31 7.00 2.90
N SER A 425 11.87 5.87 2.46
CA SER A 425 11.79 5.37 1.09
C SER A 425 10.41 4.82 0.75
N ALA A 426 10.02 4.89 -0.52
CA ALA A 426 8.87 4.19 -1.06
C ALA A 426 9.14 2.69 -1.33
N GLY A 427 10.32 2.18 -0.99
CA GLY A 427 10.74 0.81 -1.25
C GLY A 427 11.36 0.65 -2.64
N THR A 428 12.23 -0.34 -2.80
CA THR A 428 12.91 -0.60 -4.07
C THR A 428 12.03 -1.38 -5.03
N LEU A 429 11.33 -2.42 -4.54
CA LEU A 429 10.40 -3.22 -5.34
C LEU A 429 9.00 -3.16 -4.72
N PHE A 430 8.22 -4.24 -4.81
CA PHE A 430 6.81 -4.27 -4.43
C PHE A 430 6.52 -5.48 -3.55
N GLN A 431 5.48 -5.35 -2.73
CA GLN A 431 4.96 -6.45 -1.93
C GLN A 431 3.70 -7.02 -2.60
N ASN A 432 3.49 -8.34 -2.52
CA ASN A 432 2.29 -9.01 -3.02
C ASN A 432 2.07 -8.85 -4.53
N ALA A 433 1.16 -7.96 -4.91
CA ALA A 433 0.80 -7.73 -6.29
C ALA A 433 1.99 -7.14 -7.04
N PRO A 434 2.33 -7.64 -8.24
CA PRO A 434 3.36 -7.07 -9.10
C PRO A 434 2.86 -5.76 -9.72
N MET A 435 2.54 -4.79 -8.88
CA MET A 435 1.91 -3.53 -9.19
C MET A 435 2.39 -2.49 -8.18
N LYS A 436 3.04 -1.43 -8.67
CA LYS A 436 3.48 -0.31 -7.86
C LYS A 436 3.23 1.00 -8.57
N THR A 437 2.91 2.03 -7.80
CA THR A 437 2.68 3.38 -8.30
C THR A 437 3.88 3.83 -9.16
N PRO A 438 3.64 4.40 -10.34
CA PRO A 438 4.70 4.91 -11.19
C PRO A 438 5.67 5.80 -10.43
N PHE A 439 6.95 5.63 -10.73
CA PHE A 439 8.07 6.34 -10.13
C PHE A 439 8.35 6.06 -8.64
N MET A 440 7.73 5.04 -8.03
CA MET A 440 7.94 4.70 -6.62
C MET A 440 8.82 3.47 -6.39
N SER A 441 9.26 2.77 -7.44
CA SER A 441 10.31 1.74 -7.34
C SER A 441 11.66 2.44 -7.35
N GLU A 442 12.29 2.61 -6.19
CA GLU A 442 13.40 3.56 -6.03
C GLU A 442 14.61 3.02 -5.28
N ILE A 443 15.77 3.54 -5.66
CA ILE A 443 17.04 3.36 -4.96
C ILE A 443 17.54 4.76 -4.65
N TRP A 444 17.83 5.04 -3.38
CA TRP A 444 18.36 6.35 -2.99
C TRP A 444 19.88 6.34 -2.98
N ILE A 445 20.47 7.33 -3.63
CA ILE A 445 21.88 7.65 -3.56
C ILE A 445 22.00 8.90 -2.69
N LEU A 446 22.56 8.73 -1.50
CA LEU A 446 22.69 9.77 -0.51
C LEU A 446 24.11 10.29 -0.49
N GLU A 447 24.27 11.59 -0.69
CA GLU A 447 25.52 12.32 -0.39
C GLU A 447 25.37 12.93 1.01
N ILE A 448 25.93 12.25 2.01
CA ILE A 448 25.89 12.67 3.41
C ILE A 448 27.13 13.52 3.66
N ILE A 449 26.90 14.80 3.99
CA ILE A 449 27.91 15.82 4.19
C ILE A 449 27.88 16.21 5.67
N THR A 450 29.03 16.12 6.34
CA THR A 450 29.16 16.50 7.75
C THR A 450 29.94 17.80 7.91
N LEU A 451 29.69 18.56 8.97
CA LEU A 451 30.47 19.77 9.27
C LEU A 451 31.90 19.42 9.70
N ASN A 452 32.85 20.32 9.41
CA ASN A 452 34.23 20.21 9.89
C ASN A 452 34.28 20.35 11.42
N LYS A 453 35.21 19.61 12.05
CA LYS A 453 35.63 19.89 13.43
C LYS A 453 36.27 21.27 13.55
#